data_AF-A0A9W6VFY0-F1
#
_entry.id   AF-A0A9W6VFY0-F1
#
_cell.length_a   1.000
_cell.length_b   1.000
_cell.length_c   1.000
_cell.angle_alpha   90.00
_cell.angle_beta   90.00
_cell.angle_gamma   90.00
#
_symmetry.space_group_name_H-M   'P 1'
#
loop_
_entity.id
_entity.type
_entity.pdbx_description
1 polymer ?
#
loop_
_entity_poly.entity_id
_entity_poly.type
_entity_poly.pdbx_seq_one_letter_code
_entity_poly.pdbx_strand_id
1 'polypeptide(L)'
;MRDYSRREQQRFFRGGRYNPYEAASLIALEAMLAGAEDVRVHVADGWICVYSDVDWLAGLAADAFSGFVPFKPGGPNGVTSEFLPVVFSRCVATAVRDGARIVKGDSLGPLSDPNSGWNRAVAFEVAPEAEIGE
;
A
#
# COMPACT_ATOMS: atom_id res chain seq x y z
N MET A 1 -14.09 -0.80 -10.46
CA MET A 1 -13.06 -1.54 -9.68
C MET A 1 -13.21 -1.29 -8.18
N ARG A 2 -13.10 -0.03 -7.71
CA ARG A 2 -13.19 0.31 -6.27
C ARG A 2 -14.48 -0.21 -5.60
N ASP A 3 -15.65 -0.03 -6.22
CA ASP A 3 -16.93 -0.49 -5.66
C ASP A 3 -17.08 -2.01 -5.60
N TYR A 4 -16.37 -2.74 -6.47
CA TYR A 4 -16.31 -4.19 -6.40
C TYR A 4 -15.45 -4.62 -5.21
N SER A 5 -14.25 -4.04 -5.08
CA SER A 5 -13.35 -4.32 -3.95
C SER A 5 -14.00 -4.03 -2.60
N ARG A 6 -14.81 -2.96 -2.48
CA ARG A 6 -15.56 -2.66 -1.26
C ARG A 6 -16.65 -3.68 -0.93
N ARG A 7 -17.34 -4.22 -1.93
CA ARG A 7 -18.40 -5.21 -1.72
C ARG A 7 -17.87 -6.61 -1.43
N GLU A 8 -16.71 -6.95 -1.98
CA GLU A 8 -16.12 -8.30 -1.91
C GLU A 8 -14.92 -8.38 -0.96
N GLN A 9 -14.89 -7.58 0.11
CA GLN A 9 -13.78 -7.52 1.07
C GLN A 9 -13.33 -8.89 1.59
N GLN A 10 -14.26 -9.83 1.78
CA GLN A 10 -13.99 -11.20 2.20
C GLN A 10 -13.09 -12.02 1.27
N ARG A 11 -12.92 -11.57 0.03
CA ARG A 11 -11.98 -12.22 -0.91
C ARG A 11 -10.54 -11.77 -0.69
N PHE A 12 -10.34 -10.62 -0.06
CA PHE A 12 -9.04 -9.98 0.08
C PHE A 12 -8.52 -10.01 1.52
N PHE A 13 -9.42 -10.10 2.51
CA PHE A 13 -9.08 -10.05 3.93
C PHE A 13 -9.60 -11.28 4.66
N ARG A 14 -8.74 -11.90 5.47
CA ARG A 14 -9.07 -13.07 6.28
C ARG A 14 -10.23 -12.81 7.24
N GLY A 15 -10.32 -11.59 7.76
CA GLY A 15 -11.40 -11.16 8.66
C GLY A 15 -12.73 -10.82 7.96
N GLY A 16 -12.83 -10.97 6.63
CA GLY A 16 -14.04 -10.62 5.89
C GLY A 16 -14.20 -9.12 5.60
N ARG A 17 -13.36 -8.27 6.19
CA ARG A 17 -13.42 -6.81 6.13
C ARG A 17 -12.02 -6.21 6.04
N TYR A 18 -11.93 -5.01 5.50
CA TYR A 18 -10.68 -4.26 5.38
C TYR A 18 -9.98 -4.18 6.73
N ASN A 19 -8.72 -4.61 6.73
CA ASN A 19 -7.82 -4.47 7.85
C ASN A 19 -6.53 -3.80 7.34
N PRO A 20 -6.20 -2.57 7.79
CA PRO A 20 -5.02 -1.87 7.33
C PRO A 20 -3.71 -2.61 7.68
N TYR A 21 -3.68 -3.35 8.78
CA TYR A 21 -2.52 -4.15 9.17
C TYR A 21 -2.33 -5.37 8.28
N GLU A 22 -3.43 -5.98 7.82
CA GLU A 22 -3.38 -7.07 6.85
C GLU A 22 -2.92 -6.56 5.49
N ALA A 23 -3.43 -5.41 5.04
CA ALA A 23 -2.96 -4.74 3.83
C ALA A 23 -1.45 -4.42 3.90
N ALA A 24 -0.97 -3.90 5.03
CA ALA A 24 0.46 -3.64 5.26
C ALA A 24 1.29 -4.92 5.21
N SER A 25 0.77 -6.02 5.79
CA SER A 25 1.44 -7.32 5.78
C SER A 25 1.55 -7.91 4.37
N LEU A 26 0.52 -7.74 3.55
CA LEU A 26 0.54 -8.16 2.14
C LEU A 26 1.56 -7.35 1.33
N ILE A 27 1.60 -6.03 1.49
CA ILE A 27 2.59 -5.16 0.84
C ILE A 27 4.02 -5.52 1.28
N ALA A 28 4.23 -5.75 2.58
CA ALA A 28 5.53 -6.16 3.09
C ALA A 28 5.96 -7.53 2.51
N LEU A 29 5.03 -8.46 2.35
CA LEU A 29 5.28 -9.75 1.71
C LEU A 29 5.66 -9.59 0.24
N GLU A 30 5.00 -8.70 -0.51
CA GLU A 30 5.36 -8.40 -1.89
C GLU A 30 6.79 -7.85 -2.00
N ALA A 31 7.17 -6.94 -1.10
CA ALA A 31 8.54 -6.45 -1.04
C ALA A 31 9.56 -7.57 -0.80
N MET A 32 9.31 -8.45 0.17
CA MET A 32 10.18 -9.61 0.44
C MET A 32 10.26 -10.57 -0.76
N LEU A 33 9.13 -10.84 -1.44
CA LEU A 33 9.09 -11.68 -2.62
C LEU A 33 9.84 -11.06 -3.82
N ALA A 34 9.89 -9.74 -3.92
CA ALA A 34 10.69 -9.01 -4.90
C ALA A 34 12.19 -8.96 -4.56
N GLY A 35 12.61 -9.56 -3.44
CA GLY A 35 14.01 -9.65 -3.03
C GLY A 35 14.46 -8.59 -2.04
N ALA A 36 13.55 -7.92 -1.33
CA ALA A 36 13.90 -7.08 -0.20
C ALA A 36 14.57 -7.88 0.92
N GLU A 37 15.68 -7.41 1.46
CA GLU A 37 16.34 -8.00 2.63
C GLU A 37 15.95 -7.26 3.92
N ASP A 38 15.69 -5.96 3.83
CA ASP A 38 15.19 -5.13 4.93
C ASP A 38 13.83 -4.53 4.56
N VAL A 39 12.77 -5.03 5.22
CA VAL A 39 11.41 -4.50 5.14
C VAL A 39 10.96 -4.10 6.53
N ARG A 40 10.51 -2.85 6.68
CA ARG A 40 10.04 -2.33 7.97
C ARG A 40 8.63 -1.80 7.87
N VAL A 41 7.80 -2.17 8.84
CA VAL A 41 6.45 -1.63 9.00
C VAL A 41 6.45 -0.75 10.25
N HIS A 42 6.15 0.53 10.07
CA HIS A 42 6.05 1.49 11.16
C HIS A 42 4.60 1.98 11.29
N VAL A 43 4.12 2.08 12.52
CA VAL A 43 2.76 2.55 12.83
C VAL A 43 2.88 3.72 13.79
N ALA A 44 2.49 4.91 13.33
CA ALA A 44 2.54 6.12 14.14
C ALA A 44 1.54 7.16 13.63
N ASP A 45 0.99 7.95 14.55
CA ASP A 45 0.12 9.11 14.25
C ASP A 45 -1.08 8.78 13.33
N GLY A 46 -1.61 7.57 13.44
CA GLY A 46 -2.73 7.11 12.62
C GLY A 46 -2.36 6.64 11.21
N TRP A 47 -1.07 6.45 10.92
CA TRP A 47 -0.55 5.94 9.64
C TRP A 47 0.16 4.59 9.82
N ILE A 48 0.10 3.77 8.77
CA ILE A 48 1.02 2.65 8.57
C ILE A 48 1.94 3.00 7.41
N CYS A 49 3.24 2.80 7.61
CA CYS A 49 4.26 2.96 6.58
C CYS A 49 5.01 1.65 6.39
N VAL A 50 5.07 1.18 5.15
CA VAL A 50 5.91 0.04 4.74
C VAL A 50 7.10 0.59 3.98
N TYR A 51 8.30 0.28 4.44
CA TYR A 51 9.57 0.66 3.84
C TYR A 51 10.32 -0.56 3.36
N SER A 52 11.04 -0.43 2.24
CA SER A 52 11.94 -1.47 1.74
C SER A 52 13.22 -0.90 1.16
N ASP A 53 14.29 -1.66 1.34
CA ASP A 53 15.60 -1.51 0.72
C ASP A 53 15.61 -1.82 -0.79
N VAL A 54 14.52 -2.29 -1.38
CA VAL A 54 14.36 -2.42 -2.83
C VAL A 54 13.10 -1.71 -3.32
N ASP A 55 13.10 -1.38 -4.60
CA ASP A 55 11.90 -0.91 -5.27
C ASP A 55 11.10 -2.10 -5.83
N TRP A 56 10.23 -2.69 -5.00
CA TRP A 56 9.40 -3.83 -5.41
C TRP A 56 8.30 -3.47 -6.44
N LEU A 57 8.07 -2.18 -6.69
CA LEU A 57 7.13 -1.66 -7.67
C LEU A 57 7.82 -1.09 -8.92
N ALA A 58 9.12 -1.35 -9.10
CA ALA A 58 9.86 -0.91 -10.26
C ALA A 58 9.16 -1.39 -11.55
N GLY A 59 8.75 -0.46 -12.41
CA GLY A 59 7.99 -0.73 -13.64
C GLY A 59 6.49 -1.00 -13.47
N LEU A 60 5.97 -1.01 -12.23
CA LEU A 60 4.55 -1.20 -11.91
C LEU A 60 3.92 0.01 -11.19
N ALA A 61 4.74 0.93 -10.65
CA ALA A 61 4.31 1.97 -9.71
C ALA A 61 3.22 2.93 -10.23
N ALA A 62 3.05 3.10 -11.55
CA ALA A 62 1.94 3.89 -12.07
C ALA A 62 0.60 3.15 -11.93
N ASP A 63 0.61 1.84 -12.14
CA ASP A 63 -0.59 1.02 -12.26
C ASP A 63 -0.97 0.30 -10.95
N ALA A 64 0.02 0.00 -10.09
CA ALA A 64 -0.20 -0.69 -8.80
C ALA A 64 -1.17 0.04 -7.86
N PHE A 65 -1.32 1.36 -8.03
CA PHE A 65 -2.24 2.18 -7.25
C PHE A 65 -3.58 2.48 -7.96
N SER A 66 -3.73 2.07 -9.23
CA SER A 66 -4.97 2.27 -10.01
C SER A 66 -5.82 1.00 -10.09
N GLY A 67 -5.23 -0.16 -9.86
CA GLY A 67 -5.92 -1.45 -9.80
C GLY A 67 -4.99 -2.60 -9.37
N PHE A 68 -5.52 -3.81 -9.36
CA PHE A 68 -4.70 -5.02 -9.19
C PHE A 68 -3.91 -5.27 -10.47
N VAL A 69 -2.58 -5.27 -10.39
CA VAL A 69 -1.71 -5.61 -11.53
C VAL A 69 -0.94 -6.89 -11.28
N PRO A 70 -0.62 -7.67 -12.33
CA PRO A 70 0.14 -8.90 -12.17
C PRO A 70 1.48 -8.67 -11.45
N PHE A 71 1.71 -9.43 -10.40
CA PHE A 71 2.92 -9.38 -9.58
C PHE A 71 3.66 -10.71 -9.68
N LYS A 72 4.55 -10.80 -10.67
CA LYS A 72 5.30 -12.03 -11.00
C LYS A 72 6.06 -12.64 -9.82
N PRO A 73 6.69 -11.87 -8.91
CA PRO A 73 7.37 -12.46 -7.75
C PRO A 73 6.41 -13.22 -6.81
N GLY A 74 5.12 -12.90 -6.81
CA GLY A 74 4.07 -13.65 -6.11
C GLY A 74 3.58 -14.91 -6.82
N GLY A 75 4.17 -15.28 -7.96
CA GLY A 75 3.81 -16.45 -8.75
C GLY A 75 2.76 -16.18 -9.85
N PRO A 76 2.26 -17.22 -10.53
CA PRO A 76 1.44 -17.09 -11.74
C PRO A 76 0.13 -16.32 -11.57
N ASN A 77 -0.43 -16.31 -10.36
CA ASN A 77 -1.67 -15.60 -10.02
C ASN A 77 -1.42 -14.42 -9.06
N GLY A 78 -0.16 -14.05 -8.83
CA GLY A 78 0.19 -12.94 -7.95
C GLY A 78 -0.34 -11.62 -8.52
N VAL A 79 -0.90 -10.78 -7.65
CA VAL A 79 -1.28 -9.40 -7.96
C VAL A 79 -0.80 -8.49 -6.84
N THR A 80 -0.55 -7.22 -7.16
CA THR A 80 -0.11 -6.20 -6.20
C THR A 80 -1.19 -5.83 -5.19
N SER A 81 -0.79 -5.46 -3.98
CA SER A 81 -1.69 -5.16 -2.86
C SER A 81 -1.90 -3.67 -2.61
N GLU A 82 -1.14 -2.77 -3.25
CA GLU A 82 -1.20 -1.32 -3.02
C GLU A 82 -2.56 -0.70 -3.38
N PHE A 83 -3.32 -1.34 -4.27
CA PHE A 83 -4.66 -0.89 -4.58
C PHE A 83 -5.62 -1.03 -3.38
N LEU A 84 -5.36 -1.94 -2.43
CA LEU A 84 -6.20 -2.13 -1.25
C LEU A 84 -6.22 -0.86 -0.37
N PRO A 85 -5.10 -0.30 0.11
CA PRO A 85 -5.09 1.00 0.77
C PRO A 85 -5.76 2.12 -0.03
N VAL A 86 -5.60 2.16 -1.35
CA VAL A 86 -6.23 3.18 -2.20
C VAL A 86 -7.76 3.07 -2.15
N VAL A 87 -8.31 1.86 -2.08
CA VAL A 87 -9.74 1.66 -1.95
C VAL A 87 -10.23 2.10 -0.58
N PHE A 88 -9.56 1.72 0.51
CA PHE A 88 -10.17 1.79 1.85
C PHE A 88 -9.63 2.90 2.77
N SER A 89 -8.38 3.32 2.64
CA SER A 89 -7.81 4.40 3.45
C SER A 89 -8.20 5.77 2.89
N ARG A 90 -8.31 6.77 3.76
CA ARG A 90 -8.60 8.16 3.33
C ARG A 90 -7.44 8.76 2.55
N CYS A 91 -6.22 8.59 3.03
CA CYS A 91 -5.00 9.07 2.39
C CYS A 91 -4.03 7.92 2.11
N VAL A 92 -3.34 8.01 0.98
CA VAL A 92 -2.26 7.11 0.56
C VAL A 92 -1.15 7.93 -0.09
N ALA A 93 0.08 7.67 0.30
CA ALA A 93 1.28 8.28 -0.28
C ALA A 93 2.32 7.20 -0.59
N THR A 94 3.21 7.48 -1.53
CA THR A 94 4.34 6.62 -1.85
C THR A 94 5.59 7.45 -2.08
N ALA A 95 6.76 6.87 -1.80
CA ALA A 95 8.04 7.49 -2.07
C ALA A 95 9.00 6.51 -2.74
N VAL A 96 9.90 7.09 -3.54
CA VAL A 96 11.19 6.53 -3.97
C VAL A 96 12.30 7.45 -3.49
N ARG A 97 13.56 7.06 -3.71
CA ARG A 97 14.73 7.91 -3.45
C ARG A 97 14.58 9.33 -3.99
N ASP A 98 14.00 9.49 -5.18
CA ASP A 98 13.89 10.78 -5.87
C ASP A 98 12.72 11.66 -5.38
N GLY A 99 11.88 11.14 -4.47
CA GLY A 99 10.83 11.92 -3.84
C GLY A 99 9.57 11.15 -3.48
N ALA A 100 8.69 11.85 -2.75
CA ALA A 100 7.39 11.37 -2.33
C ALA A 100 6.26 12.02 -3.14
N ARG A 101 5.16 11.30 -3.32
CA ARG A 101 3.94 11.82 -3.95
C ARG A 101 2.68 11.27 -3.27
N ILE A 102 1.62 12.07 -3.34
CA ILE A 102 0.29 11.67 -2.91
C ILE A 102 -0.31 10.76 -3.99
N VAL A 103 -0.89 9.64 -3.57
CA VAL A 103 -1.64 8.69 -4.40
C VAL A 103 -3.15 8.92 -4.24
N LYS A 104 -3.60 9.15 -3.00
CA LYS A 104 -4.99 9.47 -2.63
C LYS A 104 -5.01 10.43 -1.45
N GLY A 105 -5.98 11.34 -1.43
CA GLY A 105 -6.15 12.33 -0.36
C GLY A 105 -5.32 13.58 -0.62
N ASP A 106 -4.88 14.23 0.46
CA ASP A 106 -4.23 15.55 0.44
C ASP A 106 -2.98 15.63 1.33
N SER A 107 -2.55 14.50 1.91
CA SER A 107 -1.40 14.43 2.83
C SER A 107 -0.37 13.38 2.41
N LEU A 108 0.91 13.75 2.51
CA LEU A 108 2.04 12.81 2.41
C LEU A 108 2.25 12.01 3.71
N GLY A 109 1.61 12.43 4.81
CA GLY A 109 1.77 11.81 6.12
C GLY A 109 3.26 11.73 6.53
N PRO A 110 3.71 10.58 7.07
CA PRO A 110 5.10 10.37 7.47
C PRO A 110 6.12 10.40 6.32
N LEU A 111 5.69 10.43 5.05
CA LEU A 111 6.59 10.53 3.89
C LEU A 111 6.87 11.98 3.47
N SER A 112 6.40 12.95 4.24
CA SER A 112 6.70 14.38 4.02
C SER A 112 8.18 14.71 4.23
N ASP A 113 8.91 13.90 5.01
CA ASP A 113 10.36 13.98 5.11
C ASP A 113 11.02 13.08 4.04
N PRO A 114 11.70 13.65 3.03
CA PRO A 114 12.27 12.89 1.93
C PRO A 114 13.48 12.02 2.33
N ASN A 115 14.03 12.18 3.53
CA ASN A 115 15.33 11.60 3.90
C ASN A 115 15.26 10.22 4.59
N SER A 116 14.31 9.38 4.17
CA SER A 116 14.09 8.09 4.82
C SER A 116 15.19 7.05 4.53
N GLY A 117 16.02 7.25 3.49
CA GLY A 117 17.10 6.34 3.08
C GLY A 117 16.63 5.05 2.39
N TRP A 118 15.31 4.84 2.28
CA TRP A 118 14.71 3.65 1.67
C TRP A 118 14.56 3.79 0.16
N ASN A 119 14.54 2.65 -0.54
CA ASN A 119 14.34 2.62 -1.99
C ASN A 119 12.88 2.79 -2.36
N ARG A 120 11.97 2.29 -1.52
CA ARG A 120 10.53 2.40 -1.69
C ARG A 120 9.85 2.52 -0.34
N ALA A 121 8.84 3.39 -0.30
CA ALA A 121 7.89 3.47 0.81
C ALA A 121 6.45 3.57 0.31
N VAL A 122 5.53 2.98 1.06
CA VAL A 122 4.08 3.15 0.89
C VAL A 122 3.49 3.45 2.26
N ALA A 123 2.75 4.56 2.36
CA ALA A 123 2.12 5.00 3.60
C ALA A 123 0.62 5.21 3.40
N PHE A 124 -0.19 4.82 4.38
CA PHE A 124 -1.63 5.00 4.35
C PHE A 124 -2.23 5.15 5.74
N GLU A 125 -3.35 5.88 5.83
CA GLU A 125 -4.07 6.06 7.10
C GLU A 125 -4.70 4.73 7.56
N VAL A 126 -4.60 4.47 8.88
CA VAL A 126 -5.18 3.32 9.58
C VAL A 126 -6.70 3.43 9.58
N ALA A 127 -7.24 4.64 9.79
CA ALA A 127 -8.67 4.86 9.80
C ALA A 127 -9.21 4.64 8.37
N PRO A 128 -10.19 3.75 8.19
CA PRO A 128 -10.86 3.64 6.90
C PRO A 128 -11.58 4.95 6.60
N GLU A 129 -11.72 5.26 5.32
CA GLU A 129 -12.58 6.35 4.85
C GLU A 129 -13.97 6.17 5.46
N ALA A 130 -14.48 7.20 6.16
CA ALA A 130 -15.80 7.15 6.74
C ALA A 130 -16.82 6.85 5.64
N GLU A 131 -17.65 5.82 5.83
CA GLU A 131 -18.80 5.61 4.96
C GLU A 131 -19.68 6.86 5.06
N ILE A 132 -19.79 7.61 3.97
CA ILE A 132 -20.81 8.65 3.86
C ILE A 132 -22.13 7.90 3.85
N GLY A 133 -22.79 7.82 5.00
CA GLY A 133 -24.14 7.30 5.09
C GLY A 133 -25.08 8.16 4.24
N GLU A 134 -25.77 7.54 3.29
CA GLU A 134 -27.02 8.08 2.73
C GLU A 134 -28.16 7.96 3.74
#